data_AF-A0A429V6C8-F1
#
_entry.id   AF-A0A429V6C8-F1
#
_cell.length_a   1.000
_cell.length_b   1.000
_cell.length_c   1.000
_cell.angle_alpha   90.00
_cell.angle_beta   90.00
_cell.angle_gamma   90.00
#
_symmetry.space_group_name_H-M   'P 1'
#
loop_
_entity.id
_entity.type
_entity.pdbx_description
1 polymer ?
#
loop_
_entity_poly.entity_id
_entity_poly.type
_entity_poly.pdbx_seq_one_letter_code
_entity_poly.pdbx_strand_id
1 'polypeptide(L)'
;MTIHAPLAESSLTIEQWQHVEALARSVTPVQARWLSGYFAGIDAGLLRAGEGEPVAAALARTLTILYGTETGNARDLAKQLAASATERGLAPKLADLADYKARGLKDEQDLLFIVSTGGEGDPPAPAIGFFEFLEGPRAPKLPDARFAVLALGDSTYEQYCEAGKRVDRRMEELGATRLAERIDCDIDYEEQAAAWSDALLDRLLAELAAAGSPAQASARPVTAAASATHDKRNPFAATVLENIRIVGRHSTKETRHVELDLTGSGLAYQPGDALGVAAQNGAGAIEDLLGACGLGGSEEVALKGATMPLADALRDRFEISTASPRFAEQWATLSDAAELKALAAGEPHVRHAFLEQHHVADIVRRFPVPGVGADALLAGLRPLQPRLYSLASSQAAVGDEAHLTVAPVRYQLHGSDRGGVASTQIADRLEMGATVPVYVQENPHFRLPGDEVPVIMVGPGTGVAPFRAFLQEREARGAPGRNWLFFGERNFRSDFLYQVEWQEWLEKGPLTRLDVAFSRDAGEKVYVQHRMLERSADLYAWLEEGAHFYVCGNAKAMAADVHGALISIVERAGGRTREAAEDYVRELTANHRYSRDVY
;
A
#
# COMPACT_ATOMS: atom_id res chain seq x y z
N MET A 1 -3.55 -56.63 -49.50
CA MET A 1 -4.46 -57.26 -48.52
C MET A 1 -3.61 -58.20 -47.69
N THR A 2 -3.43 -58.08 -46.39
CA THR A 2 -4.16 -57.31 -45.36
C THR A 2 -3.16 -56.97 -44.24
N ILE A 3 -3.42 -55.85 -43.58
CA ILE A 3 -2.54 -55.10 -42.69
C ILE A 3 -2.29 -55.83 -41.37
N HIS A 4 -1.03 -55.99 -40.96
CA HIS A 4 -0.66 -56.22 -39.56
C HIS A 4 -0.39 -54.87 -38.90
N ALA A 5 -1.30 -54.43 -38.02
CA ALA A 5 -1.03 -53.40 -37.04
C ALA A 5 -0.74 -54.09 -35.69
N PRO A 6 0.36 -53.76 -34.98
CA PRO A 6 0.53 -54.18 -33.59
C PRO A 6 -0.34 -53.30 -32.70
N LEU A 7 -1.11 -53.92 -31.81
CA LEU A 7 -1.80 -53.23 -30.71
C LEU A 7 -0.76 -52.64 -29.74
N ALA A 8 -1.01 -51.41 -29.32
CA ALA A 8 -0.13 -50.57 -28.51
C ALA A 8 0.21 -51.16 -27.12
N GLU A 9 1.38 -50.79 -26.60
CA GLU A 9 1.93 -51.13 -25.27
C GLU A 9 1.15 -50.50 -24.10
N SER A 10 -0.15 -50.79 -23.95
CA SER A 10 -0.97 -50.18 -22.90
C SER A 10 -1.94 -51.12 -22.18
N SER A 11 -1.62 -52.41 -22.08
CA SER A 11 -2.42 -53.38 -21.30
C SER A 11 -1.58 -54.11 -20.25
N LEU A 12 -2.10 -54.19 -19.02
CA LEU A 12 -1.52 -55.02 -17.95
C LEU A 12 -1.45 -56.49 -18.38
N THR A 13 -0.36 -57.17 -17.99
CA THR A 13 -0.20 -58.61 -18.24
C THR A 13 -1.22 -59.42 -17.42
N ILE A 14 -1.45 -60.69 -17.80
CA ILE A 14 -2.40 -61.57 -17.11
C ILE A 14 -2.05 -61.74 -15.63
N GLU A 15 -0.76 -61.87 -15.30
CA GLU A 15 -0.29 -62.00 -13.92
C GLU A 15 -0.48 -60.70 -13.12
N GLN A 16 -0.24 -59.54 -13.74
CA GLN A 16 -0.52 -58.24 -13.12
C GLN A 16 -2.02 -58.04 -12.89
N TRP A 17 -2.87 -58.46 -13.83
CA TRP A 17 -4.32 -58.42 -13.66
C TRP A 17 -4.81 -59.31 -12.52
N GLN A 18 -4.23 -60.49 -12.34
CA GLN A 18 -4.57 -61.38 -11.22
C GLN A 18 -4.22 -60.75 -9.86
N HIS A 19 -3.09 -60.05 -9.75
CA HIS A 19 -2.75 -59.30 -8.54
C HIS A 19 -3.70 -58.13 -8.28
N VAL A 20 -4.08 -57.39 -9.33
CA VAL A 20 -5.04 -56.28 -9.21
C VAL A 20 -6.42 -56.79 -8.78
N GLU A 21 -6.90 -57.91 -9.34
CA GLU A 21 -8.19 -58.50 -8.96
C GLU A 21 -8.18 -59.04 -7.53
N ALA A 22 -7.10 -59.71 -7.11
CA ALA A 22 -6.97 -60.21 -5.75
C ALA A 22 -6.99 -59.04 -4.73
N LEU A 23 -6.26 -57.96 -5.02
CA LEU A 23 -6.23 -56.77 -4.18
C LEU A 23 -7.57 -56.03 -4.19
N ALA A 24 -8.22 -55.89 -5.35
CA ALA A 24 -9.52 -55.22 -5.47
C ALA A 24 -10.62 -55.91 -4.64
N ARG A 25 -10.54 -57.22 -4.47
CA ARG A 25 -11.49 -57.99 -3.63
C ARG A 25 -11.21 -57.91 -2.14
N SER A 26 -10.00 -57.51 -1.72
CA SER A 26 -9.59 -57.46 -0.32
C SER A 26 -9.63 -56.06 0.29
N VAL A 27 -9.91 -55.01 -0.50
CA VAL A 27 -9.88 -53.61 -0.04
C VAL A 27 -11.30 -53.02 0.11
N THR A 28 -11.45 -52.12 1.06
CA THR A 28 -12.69 -51.35 1.26
C THR A 28 -12.79 -50.16 0.30
N PRO A 29 -13.98 -49.55 0.10
CA PRO A 29 -14.15 -48.41 -0.81
C PRO A 29 -13.26 -47.18 -0.49
N VAL A 30 -12.93 -46.95 0.78
CA VAL A 30 -12.03 -45.86 1.19
C VAL A 30 -10.58 -46.19 0.84
N GLN A 31 -10.15 -47.43 1.08
CA GLN A 31 -8.81 -47.91 0.71
C GLN A 31 -8.61 -47.95 -0.81
N ALA A 32 -9.66 -48.26 -1.58
CA ALA A 32 -9.62 -48.20 -3.04
C ALA A 32 -9.37 -46.78 -3.56
N ARG A 33 -10.01 -45.75 -2.96
CA ARG A 33 -9.73 -44.34 -3.31
C ARG A 33 -8.33 -43.91 -2.92
N TRP A 34 -7.84 -44.36 -1.76
CA TRP A 34 -6.46 -44.10 -1.34
C TRP A 34 -5.44 -44.71 -2.30
N LEU A 35 -5.65 -45.96 -2.72
CA LEU A 35 -4.81 -46.63 -3.73
C LEU A 35 -4.85 -45.92 -5.09
N SER A 36 -6.01 -45.40 -5.50
CA SER A 36 -6.12 -44.58 -6.72
C SER A 36 -5.24 -43.34 -6.64
N GLY A 37 -5.21 -42.66 -5.49
CA GLY A 37 -4.32 -41.52 -5.26
C GLY A 37 -2.83 -41.92 -5.23
N TYR A 38 -2.52 -43.08 -4.65
CA TYR A 38 -1.17 -43.62 -4.62
C TYR A 38 -0.63 -43.91 -6.03
N PHE A 39 -1.39 -44.58 -6.89
CA PHE A 39 -1.00 -44.84 -8.28
C PHE A 39 -0.93 -43.56 -9.14
N ALA A 40 -1.81 -42.58 -8.89
CA ALA A 40 -1.67 -41.26 -9.51
C ALA A 40 -0.38 -40.55 -9.08
N GLY A 41 0.06 -40.74 -7.83
CA GLY A 41 1.36 -40.25 -7.36
C GLY A 41 2.55 -40.94 -8.03
N ILE A 42 2.44 -42.23 -8.35
CA ILE A 42 3.47 -42.97 -9.09
C ILE A 42 3.62 -42.43 -10.51
N ASP A 43 2.50 -42.17 -11.19
CA ASP A 43 2.48 -41.53 -12.52
C ASP A 43 3.09 -40.12 -12.48
N ALA A 44 2.86 -39.40 -11.38
CA ALA A 44 3.51 -38.11 -11.08
C ALA A 44 4.98 -38.24 -10.62
N GLY A 45 5.58 -39.44 -10.63
CA GLY A 45 7.01 -39.66 -10.45
C GLY A 45 7.49 -39.98 -9.02
N LEU A 46 6.59 -40.22 -8.05
CA LEU A 46 6.96 -40.39 -6.63
C LEU A 46 7.74 -41.68 -6.29
N LEU A 47 7.86 -42.66 -7.20
CA LEU A 47 8.60 -43.91 -6.98
C LEU A 47 9.87 -44.08 -7.82
N ARG A 48 10.38 -43.02 -8.48
CA ARG A 48 11.74 -43.06 -9.05
C ARG A 48 12.79 -42.96 -7.95
N ALA A 49 12.99 -44.07 -7.23
CA ALA A 49 14.19 -44.32 -6.44
C ALA A 49 15.14 -45.17 -7.30
N GLY A 50 16.25 -44.56 -7.74
CA GLY A 50 17.32 -45.32 -8.41
C GLY A 50 18.02 -44.64 -9.58
N GLU A 51 18.21 -43.32 -9.57
CA GLU A 51 19.32 -42.68 -10.29
C GLU A 51 19.97 -41.70 -9.32
N GLY A 52 21.31 -41.73 -9.28
CA GLY A 52 22.12 -41.37 -8.11
C GLY A 52 21.75 -40.05 -7.45
N GLU A 53 21.83 -40.05 -6.11
CA GLU A 53 21.89 -38.82 -5.33
C GLU A 53 22.88 -37.87 -6.00
N PRO A 54 22.48 -36.67 -6.46
CA PRO A 54 23.38 -35.57 -6.26
C PRO A 54 23.51 -35.50 -4.75
N VAL A 55 24.71 -35.77 -4.24
CA VAL A 55 25.09 -35.32 -2.89
C VAL A 55 24.70 -33.85 -2.86
N ALA A 56 23.57 -33.56 -2.22
CA ALA A 56 23.02 -32.22 -2.16
C ALA A 56 24.13 -31.34 -1.58
N ALA A 57 24.46 -30.29 -2.32
CA ALA A 57 25.41 -29.28 -1.89
C ALA A 57 25.00 -28.81 -0.49
N ALA A 58 25.73 -29.26 0.53
CA ALA A 58 25.45 -29.00 1.94
C ALA A 58 25.77 -27.55 2.36
N LEU A 59 25.61 -26.56 1.48
CA LEU A 59 26.09 -25.18 1.70
C LEU A 59 25.17 -24.06 1.17
N ALA A 60 24.03 -24.34 0.54
CA ALA A 60 23.13 -23.26 0.10
C ALA A 60 22.26 -22.79 1.27
N ARG A 61 22.56 -21.59 1.80
CA ARG A 61 21.74 -20.95 2.83
C ARG A 61 20.35 -20.61 2.27
N THR A 62 19.30 -20.70 3.08
CA THR A 62 17.95 -20.34 2.64
C THR A 62 17.83 -18.82 2.52
N LEU A 63 17.19 -18.35 1.45
CA LEU A 63 16.92 -16.93 1.20
C LEU A 63 15.44 -16.64 1.38
N THR A 64 15.10 -15.75 2.31
CA THR A 64 13.73 -15.29 2.56
C THR A 64 13.65 -13.78 2.42
N ILE A 65 12.75 -13.31 1.55
CA ILE A 65 12.45 -11.90 1.31
C ILE A 65 11.13 -11.59 2.02
N LEU A 66 11.18 -10.69 3.00
CA LEU A 66 10.04 -10.22 3.75
C LEU A 66 9.75 -8.77 3.38
N TYR A 67 8.47 -8.44 3.17
CA TYR A 67 8.08 -7.06 2.90
C TYR A 67 6.97 -6.56 3.81
N GLY A 68 7.05 -5.30 4.22
CA GLY A 68 5.97 -4.58 4.88
C GLY A 68 5.57 -3.40 4.02
N THR A 69 4.31 -3.30 3.63
CA THR A 69 3.85 -2.25 2.72
C THR A 69 2.52 -1.63 3.16
N GLU A 70 2.38 -0.32 2.97
CA GLU A 70 1.09 0.38 3.10
C GLU A 70 0.42 0.52 1.73
N THR A 71 1.15 1.07 0.75
CA THR A 71 0.64 1.44 -0.58
C THR A 71 1.19 0.58 -1.72
N GLY A 72 1.78 -0.58 -1.43
CA GLY A 72 2.23 -1.55 -2.44
C GLY A 72 3.67 -1.38 -2.94
N ASN A 73 4.32 -0.23 -2.77
CA ASN A 73 5.70 0.01 -3.25
C ASN A 73 6.71 -1.08 -2.79
N ALA A 74 6.70 -1.39 -1.48
CA ALA A 74 7.60 -2.39 -0.91
C ALA A 74 7.28 -3.82 -1.40
N ARG A 75 5.99 -4.14 -1.59
CA ARG A 75 5.55 -5.42 -2.18
C ARG A 75 6.07 -5.59 -3.59
N ASP A 76 5.95 -4.55 -4.41
CA ASP A 76 6.32 -4.62 -5.82
C ASP A 76 7.84 -4.70 -5.98
N LEU A 77 8.62 -3.97 -5.17
CA LEU A 77 10.07 -4.15 -5.07
C LEU A 77 10.47 -5.56 -4.62
N ALA A 78 9.78 -6.12 -3.61
CA ALA A 78 10.09 -7.46 -3.13
C ALA A 78 9.77 -8.54 -4.17
N LYS A 79 8.71 -8.38 -4.96
CA LYS A 79 8.41 -9.24 -6.12
C LYS A 79 9.50 -9.14 -7.19
N GLN A 80 9.96 -7.92 -7.51
CA GLN A 80 11.04 -7.70 -8.47
C GLN A 80 12.36 -8.33 -8.00
N LEU A 81 12.72 -8.15 -6.72
CA LEU A 81 13.90 -8.76 -6.12
C LEU A 81 13.82 -10.30 -6.15
N ALA A 82 12.67 -10.87 -5.81
CA ALA A 82 12.46 -12.32 -5.85
C ALA A 82 12.57 -12.88 -7.29
N ALA A 83 12.02 -12.17 -8.28
CA ALA A 83 12.15 -12.53 -9.69
C ALA A 83 13.61 -12.50 -10.14
N SER A 84 14.33 -11.40 -9.87
CA SER A 84 15.77 -11.25 -10.20
C SER A 84 16.63 -12.31 -9.51
N ALA A 85 16.37 -12.62 -8.24
CA ALA A 85 17.06 -13.69 -7.52
C ALA A 85 16.82 -15.06 -8.18
N THR A 86 15.58 -15.35 -8.59
CA THR A 86 15.22 -16.60 -9.28
C THR A 86 15.91 -16.71 -10.64
N GLU A 87 15.94 -15.63 -11.42
CA GLU A 87 16.65 -15.57 -12.71
C GLU A 87 18.15 -15.82 -12.57
N ARG A 88 18.75 -15.40 -11.45
CA ARG A 88 20.16 -15.65 -11.12
C ARG A 88 20.42 -17.02 -10.49
N GLY A 89 19.41 -17.87 -10.34
CA GLY A 89 19.55 -19.24 -9.85
C GLY A 89 19.45 -19.40 -8.33
N LEU A 90 19.01 -18.38 -7.60
CA LEU A 90 18.65 -18.48 -6.19
C LEU A 90 17.19 -18.93 -6.05
N ALA A 91 16.82 -19.48 -4.90
CA ALA A 91 15.46 -19.92 -4.61
C ALA A 91 14.87 -19.11 -3.45
N PRO A 92 14.42 -17.86 -3.67
CA PRO A 92 13.88 -17.01 -2.62
C PRO A 92 12.47 -17.45 -2.18
N LYS A 93 12.21 -17.42 -0.87
CA LYS A 93 10.86 -17.43 -0.31
C LYS A 93 10.38 -15.99 -0.12
N LEU A 94 9.25 -15.63 -0.71
CA LEU A 94 8.66 -14.28 -0.57
C LEU A 94 7.47 -14.34 0.41
N ALA A 95 7.40 -13.42 1.39
CA ALA A 95 6.24 -13.31 2.28
C ALA A 95 5.96 -11.86 2.70
N ASP A 96 4.67 -11.54 2.89
CA ASP A 96 4.20 -10.31 3.53
C ASP A 96 4.43 -10.42 5.05
N LEU A 97 4.94 -9.36 5.68
CA LEU A 97 5.07 -9.27 7.14
C LEU A 97 3.71 -9.38 7.85
N ALA A 98 2.61 -8.98 7.21
CA ALA A 98 1.26 -9.14 7.74
C ALA A 98 0.88 -10.61 7.96
N ASP A 99 1.26 -11.48 7.02
CA ASP A 99 0.90 -12.91 7.01
C ASP A 99 2.02 -13.81 7.55
N TYR A 100 3.21 -13.27 7.73
CA TYR A 100 4.39 -14.03 8.15
C TYR A 100 4.30 -14.44 9.63
N LYS A 101 4.43 -15.75 9.87
CA LYS A 101 4.48 -16.30 11.23
C LYS A 101 5.82 -15.96 11.88
N ALA A 102 5.88 -14.84 12.61
CA ALA A 102 7.11 -14.28 13.18
C ALA A 102 7.95 -15.25 14.04
N ARG A 103 7.33 -16.25 14.69
CA ARG A 103 8.04 -17.32 15.42
C ARG A 103 8.96 -18.17 14.53
N GLY A 104 8.74 -18.18 13.21
CA GLY A 104 9.57 -18.87 12.24
C GLY A 104 10.92 -18.20 11.98
N LEU A 105 11.16 -16.96 12.46
CA LEU A 105 12.45 -16.26 12.27
C LEU A 105 13.67 -17.08 12.74
N LYS A 106 13.50 -17.89 13.78
CA LYS A 106 14.57 -18.77 14.32
C LYS A 106 15.05 -19.84 13.32
N ASP A 107 14.22 -20.16 12.32
CA ASP A 107 14.46 -21.20 11.33
C ASP A 107 14.99 -20.60 10.01
N GLU A 108 15.08 -19.28 9.91
CA GLU A 108 15.52 -18.55 8.72
C GLU A 108 17.03 -18.27 8.75
N GLN A 109 17.66 -18.23 7.57
CA GLN A 109 19.11 -18.06 7.44
C GLN A 109 19.50 -16.74 6.82
N ASP A 110 19.11 -16.44 5.58
CA ASP A 110 19.35 -15.14 4.96
C ASP A 110 18.03 -14.40 4.77
N LEU A 111 17.89 -13.26 5.44
CA LEU A 111 16.66 -12.48 5.50
C LEU A 111 16.86 -11.11 4.83
N LEU A 112 16.09 -10.84 3.78
CA LEU A 112 16.05 -9.52 3.14
C LEU A 112 14.73 -8.85 3.50
N PHE A 113 14.79 -7.67 4.10
CA PHE A 113 13.60 -6.90 4.47
C PHE A 113 13.43 -5.70 3.54
N ILE A 114 12.22 -5.51 3.00
CA ILE A 114 11.83 -4.30 2.29
C ILE A 114 10.62 -3.71 3.00
N VAL A 115 10.79 -2.59 3.72
CA VAL A 115 9.75 -2.09 4.63
C VAL A 115 9.50 -0.61 4.40
N SER A 116 8.23 -0.25 4.13
CA SER A 116 7.81 1.15 4.12
C SER A 116 7.48 1.67 5.52
N THR A 117 7.71 2.95 5.77
CA THR A 117 7.29 3.62 7.00
C THR A 117 5.96 4.36 6.79
N GLY A 118 5.03 4.20 7.74
CA GLY A 118 3.79 4.98 7.84
C GLY A 118 4.03 6.35 8.46
N GLY A 119 3.05 7.26 8.32
CA GLY A 119 3.21 8.70 8.51
C GLY A 119 4.07 9.16 9.70
N GLU A 120 3.78 8.71 10.91
CA GLU A 120 4.49 9.15 12.13
C GLU A 120 5.56 8.15 12.59
N GLY A 121 6.24 7.49 11.65
CA GLY A 121 7.31 6.51 11.96
C GLY A 121 6.81 5.11 12.30
N ASP A 122 5.50 4.92 12.30
CA ASP A 122 4.87 3.62 12.52
C ASP A 122 5.20 2.64 11.39
N PRO A 123 5.25 1.32 11.66
CA PRO A 123 5.27 0.34 10.59
C PRO A 123 3.96 0.39 9.80
N PRO A 124 3.92 -0.22 8.60
CA PRO A 124 2.68 -0.34 7.85
C PRO A 124 1.60 -0.99 8.71
N ALA A 125 0.38 -0.49 8.63
CA ALA A 125 -0.71 -0.91 9.49
C ALA A 125 -0.91 -2.45 9.50
N PRO A 126 -0.82 -3.16 8.35
CA PRO A 126 -0.90 -4.63 8.32
C PRO A 126 0.26 -5.34 9.03
N ALA A 127 1.43 -4.70 9.14
CA ALA A 127 2.66 -5.30 9.68
C ALA A 127 2.88 -5.06 11.19
N ILE A 128 2.01 -4.29 11.87
CA ILE A 128 2.18 -3.94 13.30
C ILE A 128 2.39 -5.18 14.18
N GLY A 129 1.63 -6.25 13.96
CA GLY A 129 1.75 -7.47 14.76
C GLY A 129 3.13 -8.13 14.68
N PHE A 130 3.80 -8.04 13.52
CA PHE A 130 5.17 -8.51 13.35
C PHE A 130 6.16 -7.66 14.16
N PHE A 131 6.01 -6.33 14.11
CA PHE A 131 6.85 -5.40 14.86
C PHE A 131 6.72 -5.60 16.37
N GLU A 132 5.50 -5.71 16.90
CA GLU A 132 5.25 -6.00 18.31
C GLU A 132 5.92 -7.30 18.75
N PHE A 133 5.88 -8.35 17.91
CA PHE A 133 6.55 -9.61 18.21
C PHE A 133 8.07 -9.45 18.21
N LEU A 134 8.63 -8.81 17.18
CA LEU A 134 10.06 -8.65 16.97
C LEU A 134 10.71 -7.82 18.09
N GLU A 135 10.04 -6.75 18.52
CA GLU A 135 10.50 -5.85 19.59
C GLU A 135 10.18 -6.40 20.99
N GLY A 136 9.24 -7.35 21.08
CA GLY A 136 8.81 -7.94 22.34
C GLY A 136 9.82 -8.91 22.96
N PRO A 137 9.61 -9.28 24.24
CA PRO A 137 10.49 -10.20 24.98
C PRO A 137 10.42 -11.65 24.49
N ARG A 138 9.45 -11.97 23.62
CA ARG A 138 9.24 -13.32 23.04
C ARG A 138 10.02 -13.55 21.74
N ALA A 139 10.69 -12.52 21.22
CA ALA A 139 11.51 -12.64 20.01
C ALA A 139 12.69 -13.62 20.25
N PRO A 140 12.95 -14.56 19.33
CA PRO A 140 14.06 -15.50 19.47
C PRO A 140 15.40 -14.81 19.25
N LYS A 141 16.47 -15.35 19.83
CA LYS A 141 17.84 -15.01 19.40
C LYS A 141 18.11 -15.60 18.02
N LEU A 142 18.86 -14.88 17.20
CA LEU A 142 19.09 -15.18 15.78
C LEU A 142 20.58 -15.25 15.41
N PRO A 143 21.44 -15.98 16.15
CA PRO A 143 22.90 -15.98 15.94
C PRO A 143 23.33 -16.52 14.56
N ASP A 144 22.52 -17.41 13.98
CA ASP A 144 22.81 -18.06 12.70
C ASP A 144 22.17 -17.35 11.51
N ALA A 145 21.36 -16.31 11.77
CA ALA A 145 20.70 -15.53 10.73
C ALA A 145 21.60 -14.40 10.24
N ARG A 146 21.49 -14.09 8.95
CA ARG A 146 22.05 -12.89 8.34
C ARG A 146 20.94 -12.06 7.74
N PHE A 147 21.10 -10.74 7.72
CA PHE A 147 20.02 -9.86 7.24
C PHE A 147 20.50 -8.62 6.51
N ALA A 148 19.65 -8.07 5.64
CA ALA A 148 19.79 -6.72 5.11
C ALA A 148 18.42 -6.05 5.04
N VAL A 149 18.40 -4.72 5.14
CA VAL A 149 17.16 -3.93 5.16
C VAL A 149 17.22 -2.82 4.11
N LEU A 150 16.19 -2.77 3.26
CA LEU A 150 15.86 -1.65 2.41
C LEU A 150 14.64 -0.95 3.01
N ALA A 151 14.83 0.26 3.53
CA ALA A 151 13.79 1.05 4.14
C ALA A 151 13.23 2.04 3.12
N LEU A 152 11.90 2.11 2.98
CA LEU A 152 11.23 3.11 2.15
C LEU A 152 10.53 4.14 3.04
N GLY A 153 10.76 5.42 2.78
CA GLY A 153 10.15 6.50 3.53
C GLY A 153 10.01 7.78 2.71
N ASP A 154 9.61 8.85 3.38
CA ASP A 154 9.56 10.19 2.81
C ASP A 154 10.33 11.13 3.74
N SER A 155 11.41 11.73 3.23
CA SER A 155 12.30 12.58 4.02
C SER A 155 11.65 13.87 4.51
N THR A 156 10.46 14.22 4.01
CA THR A 156 9.68 15.35 4.55
C THR A 156 9.00 15.03 5.87
N TYR A 157 9.02 13.79 6.33
CA TYR A 157 8.54 13.40 7.65
C TYR A 157 9.71 13.29 8.64
N GLU A 158 9.46 13.67 9.90
CA GLU A 158 10.49 13.63 10.95
C GLU A 158 11.04 12.22 11.16
N GLN A 159 10.15 11.21 11.21
CA GLN A 159 10.52 9.81 11.44
C GLN A 159 10.83 9.07 10.11
N TYR A 160 11.65 9.68 9.27
CA TYR A 160 12.07 9.14 7.98
C TYR A 160 12.64 7.72 8.10
N CYS A 161 12.08 6.76 7.36
CA CYS A 161 12.51 5.35 7.32
C CYS A 161 12.50 4.62 8.69
N GLU A 162 11.77 5.11 9.70
CA GLU A 162 11.85 4.57 11.06
C GLU A 162 11.43 3.09 11.18
N ALA A 163 10.41 2.63 10.45
CA ALA A 163 10.03 1.21 10.45
C ALA A 163 11.20 0.30 10.00
N GLY A 164 11.91 0.68 8.93
CA GLY A 164 13.11 -0.03 8.49
C GLY A 164 14.25 0.04 9.50
N LYS A 165 14.48 1.22 10.10
CA LYS A 165 15.48 1.42 11.17
C LYS A 165 15.21 0.55 12.39
N ARG A 166 13.94 0.37 12.76
CA ARG A 166 13.50 -0.49 13.87
C ARG A 166 13.81 -1.96 13.60
N VAL A 167 13.43 -2.49 12.43
CA VAL A 167 13.76 -3.86 12.03
C VAL A 167 15.26 -4.07 12.04
N ASP A 168 15.99 -3.13 11.46
CA ASP A 168 17.43 -3.18 11.32
C ASP A 168 18.17 -3.28 12.66
N ARG A 169 17.87 -2.32 13.55
CA ARG A 169 18.39 -2.29 14.93
C ARG A 169 18.02 -3.56 15.68
N ARG A 170 16.77 -4.01 15.54
CA ARG A 170 16.28 -5.14 16.32
C ARG A 170 16.86 -6.48 15.86
N MET A 171 17.08 -6.69 14.57
CA MET A 171 17.73 -7.89 14.06
C MET A 171 19.16 -8.02 14.60
N GLU A 172 19.91 -6.92 14.66
CA GLU A 172 21.25 -6.87 15.25
C GLU A 172 21.23 -7.16 16.77
N GLU A 173 20.32 -6.54 17.52
CA GLU A 173 20.13 -6.81 18.95
C GLU A 173 19.80 -8.29 19.26
N LEU A 174 19.09 -8.96 18.34
CA LEU A 174 18.75 -10.38 18.45
C LEU A 174 19.93 -11.30 18.07
N GLY A 175 21.03 -10.75 17.57
CA GLY A 175 22.28 -11.46 17.26
C GLY A 175 22.46 -11.84 15.79
N ALA A 176 21.60 -11.36 14.88
CA ALA A 176 21.75 -11.61 13.46
C ALA A 176 22.92 -10.79 12.87
N THR A 177 23.57 -11.33 11.83
CA THR A 177 24.72 -10.68 11.17
C THR A 177 24.30 -9.89 9.94
N ARG A 178 24.76 -8.65 9.81
CA ARG A 178 24.44 -7.76 8.68
C ARG A 178 25.11 -8.21 7.37
N LEU A 179 24.33 -8.45 6.32
CA LEU A 179 24.76 -8.73 4.95
C LEU A 179 25.09 -7.47 4.16
N ALA A 180 24.37 -6.38 4.39
CA ALA A 180 24.64 -5.09 3.81
C ALA A 180 24.15 -4.01 4.77
N GLU A 181 24.77 -2.84 4.69
CA GLU A 181 24.27 -1.66 5.38
C GLU A 181 22.83 -1.37 4.96
N ARG A 182 22.03 -0.91 5.92
CA ARG A 182 20.68 -0.46 5.65
C ARG A 182 20.73 0.70 4.68
N ILE A 183 19.81 0.69 3.72
CA ILE A 183 19.59 1.83 2.84
C ILE A 183 18.24 2.46 3.15
N ASP A 184 18.26 3.77 3.41
CA ASP A 184 17.07 4.59 3.65
C ASP A 184 16.72 5.32 2.35
N CYS A 185 15.70 4.82 1.64
CA CYS A 185 15.22 5.36 0.36
C CYS A 185 14.10 6.38 0.55
N ASP A 186 14.19 7.49 -0.20
CA ASP A 186 13.13 8.50 -0.30
C ASP A 186 12.11 8.10 -1.40
N ILE A 187 11.15 8.96 -1.71
CA ILE A 187 10.06 8.70 -2.67
C ILE A 187 10.52 8.36 -4.10
N ASP A 188 11.76 8.69 -4.47
CA ASP A 188 12.46 8.37 -5.72
C ASP A 188 13.42 7.16 -5.55
N TYR A 189 12.91 6.11 -4.89
CA TYR A 189 13.67 4.95 -4.45
C TYR A 189 14.21 4.05 -5.58
N GLU A 190 13.69 4.11 -6.80
CA GLU A 190 13.83 3.03 -7.79
C GLU A 190 15.29 2.70 -8.14
N GLU A 191 16.13 3.72 -8.35
CA GLU A 191 17.53 3.52 -8.72
C GLU A 191 18.36 2.98 -7.55
N GLN A 192 18.14 3.54 -6.35
CA GLN A 192 18.83 3.12 -5.14
C GLN A 192 18.45 1.69 -4.73
N ALA A 193 17.17 1.34 -4.86
CA ALA A 193 16.64 0.01 -4.60
C ALA A 193 17.19 -1.03 -5.60
N ALA A 194 17.30 -0.67 -6.88
CA ALA A 194 17.88 -1.54 -7.90
C ALA A 194 19.36 -1.81 -7.62
N ALA A 195 20.15 -0.76 -7.35
CA ALA A 195 21.57 -0.89 -7.03
C ALA A 195 21.81 -1.74 -5.76
N TRP A 196 20.99 -1.54 -4.72
CA TRP A 196 21.02 -2.36 -3.50
C TRP A 196 20.72 -3.82 -3.77
N SER A 197 19.67 -4.08 -4.56
CA SER A 197 19.23 -5.42 -4.93
C SER A 197 20.33 -6.15 -5.71
N ASP A 198 20.89 -5.51 -6.74
CA ASP A 198 21.94 -6.09 -7.56
C ASP A 198 23.19 -6.42 -6.74
N ALA A 199 23.65 -5.49 -5.91
CA ALA A 199 24.83 -5.69 -5.08
C ALA A 199 24.66 -6.84 -4.07
N LEU A 200 23.47 -6.98 -3.46
CA LEU A 200 23.18 -8.07 -2.54
C LEU A 200 23.11 -9.43 -3.24
N LEU A 201 22.39 -9.51 -4.36
CA LEU A 201 22.28 -10.75 -5.12
C LEU A 201 23.66 -11.19 -5.63
N ASP A 202 24.48 -10.27 -6.14
CA ASP A 202 25.84 -10.58 -6.60
C ASP A 202 26.73 -11.08 -5.46
N ARG A 203 26.61 -10.49 -4.26
CA ARG A 203 27.30 -10.99 -3.06
C ARG A 203 26.87 -12.41 -2.71
N LEU A 204 25.57 -12.68 -2.65
CA LEU A 204 25.05 -14.02 -2.31
C LEU A 204 25.49 -15.07 -3.33
N LEU A 205 25.49 -14.72 -4.62
CA LEU A 205 25.97 -15.60 -5.69
C LEU A 205 27.48 -15.84 -5.61
N ALA A 206 28.28 -14.82 -5.29
CA ALA A 206 29.71 -14.97 -5.10
C ALA A 206 30.04 -15.90 -3.92
N GLU A 207 29.31 -15.78 -2.81
CA GLU A 207 29.45 -16.68 -1.65
C GLU A 207 29.03 -18.12 -1.99
N LEU A 208 27.94 -18.30 -2.75
CA LEU A 208 27.50 -19.63 -3.22
C LEU A 208 28.52 -20.27 -4.17
N ALA A 209 29.08 -19.49 -5.10
CA ALA A 209 30.12 -19.94 -6.02
C ALA A 209 31.44 -20.28 -5.31
N ALA A 210 31.80 -19.53 -4.27
CA ALA A 210 32.97 -19.82 -3.43
C ALA A 210 32.79 -21.09 -2.58
N ALA A 211 31.55 -21.46 -2.25
CA ALA A 211 31.20 -22.66 -1.48
C ALA A 211 31.11 -23.95 -2.31
N GLY A 212 31.11 -23.88 -3.66
CA GLY A 212 31.14 -25.06 -4.55
C GLY A 212 30.95 -24.70 -6.04
N SER A 213 31.82 -25.26 -6.90
CA SER A 213 32.03 -24.95 -8.34
C SER A 213 30.86 -25.34 -9.30
N PRO A 214 30.87 -24.85 -10.58
CA PRO A 214 29.75 -24.15 -11.21
C PRO A 214 28.68 -25.09 -11.80
N ALA A 215 27.42 -24.85 -11.48
CA ALA A 215 26.31 -25.32 -12.29
C ALA A 215 26.08 -24.32 -13.43
N GLN A 216 26.29 -24.75 -14.67
CA GLN A 216 25.85 -24.02 -15.86
C GLN A 216 24.33 -23.86 -15.82
N ALA A 217 23.86 -22.63 -15.58
CA ALA A 217 22.46 -22.28 -15.72
C ALA A 217 22.11 -22.17 -17.20
N SER A 218 21.29 -23.09 -17.71
CA SER A 218 20.61 -22.88 -18.99
C SER A 218 19.39 -21.99 -18.76
N ALA A 219 19.54 -20.69 -18.98
CA ALA A 219 18.43 -19.76 -19.00
C ALA A 219 17.52 -20.09 -20.20
N ARG A 220 16.27 -20.48 -19.94
CA ARG A 220 15.20 -20.39 -20.93
C ARG A 220 14.58 -19.00 -20.80
N PRO A 221 14.45 -18.22 -21.89
CA PRO A 221 13.74 -16.96 -21.82
C PRO A 221 12.25 -17.27 -21.61
N VAL A 222 11.73 -16.88 -20.46
CA VAL A 222 10.28 -16.73 -20.28
C VAL A 222 9.94 -15.39 -20.90
N THR A 223 9.46 -15.40 -22.13
CA THR A 223 8.80 -14.23 -22.70
C THR A 223 7.52 -13.99 -21.90
N ALA A 224 7.59 -13.07 -20.94
CA ALA A 224 6.41 -12.45 -20.38
C ALA A 224 5.68 -11.74 -21.52
N ALA A 225 4.53 -12.28 -21.92
CA ALA A 225 3.62 -11.55 -22.79
C ALA A 225 3.10 -10.36 -21.99
N ALA A 226 3.64 -9.17 -22.28
CA ALA A 226 3.10 -7.92 -21.78
C ALA A 226 1.72 -7.70 -22.44
N SER A 227 0.65 -8.11 -21.78
CA SER A 227 -0.58 -7.33 -21.90
C SER A 227 -0.28 -6.03 -21.17
N ALA A 228 -0.09 -4.93 -21.90
CA ALA A 228 0.11 -3.63 -21.27
C ALA A 228 -1.18 -3.22 -20.57
N THR A 229 -1.35 -3.69 -19.33
CA THR A 229 -2.30 -3.17 -18.35
C THR A 229 -1.73 -1.85 -17.85
N HIS A 230 -2.54 -0.79 -17.82
CA HIS A 230 -2.12 0.50 -17.31
C HIS A 230 -1.67 0.41 -15.85
N ASP A 231 -0.56 1.07 -15.52
CA ASP A 231 0.05 1.04 -14.18
C ASP A 231 0.62 2.43 -13.82
N LYS A 232 1.29 2.55 -12.66
CA LYS A 232 1.88 3.82 -12.22
C LYS A 232 2.85 4.44 -13.24
N ARG A 233 3.57 3.62 -14.03
CA ARG A 233 4.56 4.06 -15.02
C ARG A 233 3.91 4.35 -16.38
N ASN A 234 2.79 3.70 -16.69
CA ASN A 234 2.00 3.90 -17.89
C ASN A 234 0.51 4.12 -17.54
N PRO A 235 0.16 5.27 -16.92
CA PRO A 235 -1.20 5.54 -16.47
C PRO A 235 -2.17 5.71 -17.66
N PHE A 236 -3.43 5.34 -17.45
CA PHE A 236 -4.51 5.51 -18.43
C PHE A 236 -5.04 6.95 -18.41
N ALA A 237 -5.21 7.57 -19.57
CA ALA A 237 -5.83 8.90 -19.66
C ALA A 237 -7.37 8.80 -19.55
N ALA A 238 -7.89 8.84 -18.32
CA ALA A 238 -9.33 8.74 -18.06
C ALA A 238 -10.06 10.06 -18.33
N THR A 239 -11.24 9.98 -18.93
CA THR A 239 -12.08 11.17 -19.20
C THR A 239 -12.94 11.50 -17.99
N VAL A 240 -13.07 12.77 -17.64
CA VAL A 240 -13.91 13.23 -16.53
C VAL A 240 -15.36 13.25 -16.99
N LEU A 241 -16.17 12.36 -16.42
CA LEU A 241 -17.61 12.27 -16.69
C LEU A 241 -18.38 13.27 -15.83
N GLU A 242 -18.07 13.35 -14.54
CA GLU A 242 -18.70 14.28 -13.62
C GLU A 242 -17.68 14.85 -12.61
N ASN A 243 -17.89 16.10 -12.20
CA ASN A 243 -17.12 16.75 -11.15
C ASN A 243 -18.00 17.77 -10.43
N ILE A 244 -18.73 17.31 -9.41
CA ILE A 244 -19.76 18.11 -8.74
C ILE A 244 -19.45 18.30 -7.26
N ARG A 245 -19.82 19.47 -6.74
CA ARG A 245 -19.78 19.74 -5.31
C ARG A 245 -20.97 19.05 -4.63
N ILE A 246 -20.68 18.17 -3.66
CA ILE A 246 -21.68 17.39 -2.91
C ILE A 246 -21.94 17.93 -1.49
N VAL A 247 -21.63 19.21 -1.27
CA VAL A 247 -21.96 19.94 -0.05
C VAL A 247 -22.86 21.12 -0.36
N GLY A 248 -23.82 21.40 0.51
CA GLY A 248 -24.82 22.44 0.38
C GLY A 248 -24.22 23.83 0.24
N ARG A 249 -25.01 24.75 -0.33
CA ARG A 249 -24.58 26.10 -0.76
C ARG A 249 -23.92 26.95 0.35
N HIS A 250 -24.25 26.70 1.62
CA HIS A 250 -23.71 27.41 2.79
C HIS A 250 -22.61 26.66 3.54
N SER A 251 -22.10 25.54 3.00
CA SER A 251 -20.99 24.83 3.61
C SER A 251 -19.74 25.70 3.70
N THR A 252 -19.02 25.55 4.82
CA THR A 252 -17.69 26.15 5.05
C THR A 252 -16.55 25.31 4.46
N LYS A 253 -16.90 24.25 3.73
CA LYS A 253 -15.96 23.38 3.02
C LYS A 253 -16.39 23.21 1.58
N GLU A 254 -15.52 22.55 0.85
CA GLU A 254 -15.81 21.97 -0.43
C GLU A 254 -15.53 20.47 -0.32
N THR A 255 -16.40 19.65 -0.91
CA THR A 255 -16.16 18.23 -1.13
C THR A 255 -16.84 17.88 -2.44
N ARG A 256 -16.13 17.12 -3.27
CA ARG A 256 -16.51 16.83 -4.64
C ARG A 256 -16.70 15.34 -4.85
N HIS A 257 -17.73 15.01 -5.62
CA HIS A 257 -17.86 13.73 -6.29
C HIS A 257 -17.27 13.87 -7.68
N VAL A 258 -16.40 12.94 -8.06
CA VAL A 258 -15.76 12.93 -9.37
C VAL A 258 -15.93 11.56 -9.98
N GLU A 259 -16.35 11.50 -11.24
CA GLU A 259 -16.52 10.26 -12.00
C GLU A 259 -15.56 10.28 -13.19
N LEU A 260 -14.85 9.17 -13.37
CA LEU A 260 -13.83 9.02 -14.40
C LEU A 260 -14.13 7.80 -15.26
N ASP A 261 -14.15 7.98 -16.57
CA ASP A 261 -14.34 6.92 -17.56
C ASP A 261 -13.06 6.10 -17.72
N LEU A 262 -13.17 4.79 -17.50
CA LEU A 262 -12.14 3.78 -17.67
C LEU A 262 -12.38 2.89 -18.91
N THR A 263 -13.37 3.19 -19.74
CA THR A 263 -13.73 2.38 -20.91
C THR A 263 -12.52 2.15 -21.81
N GLY A 264 -12.27 0.89 -22.15
CA GLY A 264 -11.15 0.50 -23.03
C GLY A 264 -9.77 0.50 -22.37
N SER A 265 -9.66 0.85 -21.08
CA SER A 265 -8.40 0.75 -20.33
C SER A 265 -8.03 -0.68 -19.93
N GLY A 266 -9.03 -1.54 -19.73
CA GLY A 266 -8.84 -2.86 -19.12
C GLY A 266 -8.44 -2.79 -17.64
N LEU A 267 -8.55 -1.62 -16.99
CA LEU A 267 -8.34 -1.49 -15.55
C LEU A 267 -9.49 -2.15 -14.79
N ALA A 268 -9.12 -3.08 -13.92
CA ALA A 268 -10.04 -3.70 -12.97
C ALA A 268 -9.67 -3.27 -11.55
N TYR A 269 -10.69 -3.02 -10.72
CA TYR A 269 -10.51 -2.70 -9.31
C TYR A 269 -11.63 -3.30 -8.46
N GLN A 270 -11.37 -3.44 -7.16
CA GLN A 270 -12.34 -3.88 -6.18
C GLN A 270 -12.59 -2.80 -5.14
N PRO A 271 -13.78 -2.79 -4.48
CA PRO A 271 -14.02 -1.91 -3.36
C PRO A 271 -12.91 -1.99 -2.31
N GLY A 272 -12.41 -0.82 -1.90
CA GLY A 272 -11.29 -0.67 -0.99
C GLY A 272 -9.94 -0.44 -1.67
N ASP A 273 -9.86 -0.58 -3.00
CA ASP A 273 -8.72 -0.07 -3.77
C ASP A 273 -8.67 1.46 -3.79
N ALA A 274 -7.52 1.99 -4.18
CA ALA A 274 -7.34 3.41 -4.45
C ALA A 274 -7.08 3.66 -5.94
N LEU A 275 -7.49 4.84 -6.41
CA LEU A 275 -7.09 5.34 -7.72
C LEU A 275 -5.96 6.35 -7.54
N GLY A 276 -4.83 6.08 -8.19
CA GLY A 276 -3.74 7.03 -8.31
C GLY A 276 -4.00 8.00 -9.44
N VAL A 277 -4.04 9.29 -9.13
CA VAL A 277 -4.25 10.39 -10.08
C VAL A 277 -2.94 11.14 -10.27
N ALA A 278 -2.49 11.30 -11.51
CA ALA A 278 -1.30 12.09 -11.82
C ALA A 278 -1.51 13.56 -11.45
N ALA A 279 -0.63 14.08 -10.59
CA ALA A 279 -0.68 15.45 -10.10
C ALA A 279 0.01 16.40 -11.10
N GLN A 280 -0.51 17.63 -11.20
CA GLN A 280 0.10 18.73 -11.95
C GLN A 280 0.09 20.00 -11.14
N ASN A 281 1.24 20.67 -11.06
CA ASN A 281 1.37 21.96 -10.40
C ASN A 281 0.53 23.03 -11.11
N GLY A 282 -0.07 23.93 -10.33
CA GLY A 282 -0.82 25.06 -10.87
C GLY A 282 0.10 26.14 -11.44
N ALA A 283 -0.34 26.82 -12.49
CA ALA A 283 0.42 27.90 -13.15
C ALA A 283 0.92 28.95 -12.15
N GLY A 284 0.06 29.39 -11.22
CA GLY A 284 0.45 30.37 -10.20
C GLY A 284 1.61 29.91 -9.31
N ALA A 285 1.69 28.63 -8.94
CA ALA A 285 2.82 28.12 -8.14
C ALA A 285 4.12 28.07 -8.95
N ILE A 286 4.02 27.76 -10.24
CA ILE A 286 5.15 27.74 -11.17
C ILE A 286 5.67 29.16 -11.38
N GLU A 287 4.79 30.12 -11.68
CA GLU A 287 5.12 31.54 -11.83
C GLU A 287 5.76 32.11 -10.55
N ASP A 288 5.22 31.75 -9.39
CA ASP A 288 5.71 32.20 -8.07
C ASP A 288 7.14 31.70 -7.78
N LEU A 289 7.48 30.48 -8.20
CA LEU A 289 8.83 29.92 -8.07
C LEU A 289 9.78 30.49 -9.13
N LEU A 290 9.37 30.53 -10.39
CA LEU A 290 10.18 31.08 -11.49
C LEU A 290 10.54 32.55 -11.23
N GLY A 291 9.56 33.35 -10.78
CA GLY A 291 9.77 34.74 -10.38
C GLY A 291 10.74 34.89 -9.21
N ALA A 292 10.69 33.99 -8.23
CA ALA A 292 11.62 33.99 -7.10
C ALA A 292 13.07 33.66 -7.52
N CYS A 293 13.24 32.84 -8.57
CA CYS A 293 14.55 32.50 -9.15
C CYS A 293 15.02 33.49 -10.23
N GLY A 294 14.14 34.34 -10.76
CA GLY A 294 14.43 35.19 -11.92
C GLY A 294 14.54 34.42 -13.24
N LEU A 295 13.85 33.27 -13.36
CA LEU A 295 13.85 32.40 -14.54
C LEU A 295 12.61 32.65 -15.42
N GLY A 296 12.74 32.40 -16.73
CA GLY A 296 11.68 32.66 -17.71
C GLY A 296 10.68 31.51 -17.89
N GLY A 297 11.10 30.27 -17.61
CA GLY A 297 10.31 29.05 -17.79
C GLY A 297 10.40 28.43 -19.20
N SER A 298 10.91 29.17 -20.19
CA SER A 298 11.12 28.68 -21.56
C SER A 298 12.50 28.05 -21.79
N GLU A 299 13.37 28.09 -20.79
CA GLU A 299 14.68 27.44 -20.85
C GLU A 299 14.51 25.94 -21.08
N GLU A 300 15.29 25.37 -22.00
CA GLU A 300 15.27 23.94 -22.27
C GLU A 300 16.07 23.19 -21.19
N VAL A 301 15.45 22.17 -20.60
CA VAL A 301 16.08 21.27 -19.63
C VAL A 301 16.02 19.83 -20.12
N ALA A 302 17.07 19.06 -19.85
CA ALA A 302 17.18 17.67 -20.26
C ALA A 302 16.84 16.73 -19.09
N LEU A 303 15.75 15.97 -19.21
CA LEU A 303 15.27 15.01 -18.22
C LEU A 303 15.18 13.62 -18.82
N LYS A 304 15.96 12.66 -18.30
CA LYS A 304 15.94 11.24 -18.70
C LYS A 304 15.96 11.03 -20.23
N GLY A 305 16.74 11.85 -20.94
CA GLY A 305 16.91 11.77 -22.41
C GLY A 305 15.88 12.54 -23.24
N ALA A 306 14.95 13.27 -22.61
CA ALA A 306 14.02 14.18 -23.28
C ALA A 306 14.33 15.64 -22.95
N THR A 307 14.22 16.53 -23.92
CA THR A 307 14.32 17.98 -23.73
C THR A 307 12.92 18.59 -23.63
N MET A 308 12.70 19.46 -22.65
CA MET A 308 11.43 20.16 -22.48
C MET A 308 11.62 21.54 -21.84
N PRO A 309 10.63 22.47 -21.97
CA PRO A 309 10.64 23.73 -21.25
C PRO A 309 10.66 23.53 -19.73
N LEU A 310 11.41 24.36 -19.01
CA LEU A 310 11.46 24.36 -17.54
C LEU A 310 10.07 24.44 -16.91
N ALA A 311 9.17 25.27 -17.46
CA ALA A 311 7.80 25.38 -16.95
C ALA A 311 7.02 24.06 -17.04
N ASP A 312 7.22 23.27 -18.09
CA ASP A 312 6.59 21.95 -18.24
C ASP A 312 7.20 20.93 -17.27
N ALA A 313 8.52 20.99 -17.06
CA ALA A 313 9.19 20.17 -16.05
C ALA A 313 8.66 20.48 -14.64
N LEU A 314 8.54 21.76 -14.27
CA LEU A 314 7.97 22.17 -12.99
C LEU A 314 6.48 21.85 -12.89
N ARG A 315 5.73 21.80 -14.00
CA ARG A 315 4.32 21.40 -13.99
C ARG A 315 4.12 19.92 -13.71
N ASP A 316 4.84 19.07 -14.43
CA ASP A 316 4.50 17.64 -14.56
C ASP A 316 5.51 16.69 -13.89
N ARG A 317 6.71 17.16 -13.55
CA ARG A 317 7.83 16.30 -13.15
C ARG A 317 8.35 16.52 -11.75
N PHE A 318 8.25 17.73 -11.20
CA PHE A 318 8.85 18.09 -9.91
C PHE A 318 7.85 18.56 -8.87
N GLU A 319 8.08 18.18 -7.61
CA GLU A 319 7.40 18.75 -6.45
C GLU A 319 7.97 20.14 -6.16
N ILE A 320 7.13 21.17 -6.26
CA ILE A 320 7.53 22.58 -6.10
C ILE A 320 6.82 23.27 -4.93
N SER A 321 5.89 22.58 -4.26
CA SER A 321 5.21 23.07 -3.07
C SER A 321 6.00 22.64 -1.84
N THR A 322 5.95 21.35 -1.48
CA THR A 322 6.58 20.84 -0.25
C THR A 322 8.10 20.84 -0.38
N ALA A 323 8.78 21.55 0.53
CA ALA A 323 10.23 21.53 0.60
C ALA A 323 10.76 20.27 1.29
N SER A 324 11.84 19.69 0.78
CA SER A 324 12.51 18.51 1.35
C SER A 324 13.84 18.89 2.01
N PRO A 325 14.38 18.04 2.91
CA PRO A 325 15.74 18.22 3.43
C PRO A 325 16.78 18.33 2.31
N ARG A 326 16.67 17.49 1.27
CA ARG A 326 17.52 17.55 0.07
C ARG A 326 17.48 18.92 -0.61
N PHE A 327 16.28 19.49 -0.79
CA PHE A 327 16.15 20.82 -1.36
C PHE A 327 16.82 21.88 -0.48
N ALA A 328 16.57 21.85 0.82
CA ALA A 328 17.14 22.82 1.76
C ALA A 328 18.68 22.74 1.81
N GLU A 329 19.25 21.54 1.79
CA GLU A 329 20.70 21.32 1.77
C GLU A 329 21.34 21.86 0.48
N GLN A 330 20.77 21.53 -0.68
CA GLN A 330 21.25 22.04 -1.95
C GLN A 330 21.13 23.56 -2.02
N TRP A 331 20.00 24.11 -1.57
CA TRP A 331 19.80 25.55 -1.57
C TRP A 331 20.75 26.25 -0.60
N ALA A 332 21.08 25.62 0.55
CA ALA A 332 22.10 26.12 1.48
C ALA A 332 23.49 26.23 0.83
N THR A 333 23.84 25.28 -0.03
CA THR A 333 25.10 25.31 -0.80
C THR A 333 25.08 26.44 -1.82
N LEU A 334 23.98 26.58 -2.57
CA LEU A 334 23.86 27.60 -3.63
C LEU A 334 23.79 29.03 -3.07
N SER A 335 23.06 29.23 -1.98
CA SER A 335 22.82 30.54 -1.38
C SER A 335 23.88 30.97 -0.36
N ASP A 336 24.77 30.05 0.03
CA ASP A 336 25.74 30.22 1.11
C ASP A 336 25.12 30.62 2.47
N ALA A 337 23.81 30.44 2.64
CA ALA A 337 23.07 30.97 3.78
C ALA A 337 23.39 30.22 5.08
N ALA A 338 23.91 30.93 6.08
CA ALA A 338 24.27 30.36 7.37
C ALA A 338 23.08 29.68 8.08
N GLU A 339 21.87 30.23 7.96
CA GLU A 339 20.65 29.66 8.55
C GLU A 339 20.29 28.30 7.92
N LEU A 340 20.29 28.18 6.59
CA LEU A 340 20.00 26.91 5.92
C LEU A 340 21.09 25.86 6.21
N LYS A 341 22.36 26.26 6.28
CA LYS A 341 23.46 25.36 6.68
C LYS A 341 23.30 24.87 8.11
N ALA A 342 22.88 25.75 9.03
CA ALA A 342 22.60 25.37 10.41
C ALA A 342 21.38 24.45 10.51
N LEU A 343 20.33 24.65 9.71
CA LEU A 343 19.18 23.76 9.63
C LEU A 343 19.56 22.37 9.08
N ALA A 344 20.41 22.33 8.05
CA ALA A 344 20.93 21.08 7.51
C ALA A 344 21.76 20.29 8.54
N ALA A 345 22.64 20.96 9.28
CA ALA A 345 23.50 20.34 10.29
C ALA A 345 22.82 20.13 11.67
N GLY A 346 21.65 20.72 11.88
CA GLY A 346 20.94 20.74 13.16
C GLY A 346 20.06 19.52 13.41
N GLU A 347 19.28 19.61 14.48
CA GLU A 347 18.37 18.56 14.91
C GLU A 347 17.22 18.31 13.90
N PRO A 348 16.87 17.05 13.59
CA PRO A 348 15.84 16.71 12.60
C PRO A 348 14.49 17.41 12.83
N HIS A 349 14.02 17.49 14.08
CA HIS A 349 12.74 18.14 14.42
C HIS A 349 12.73 19.65 14.12
N VAL A 350 13.86 20.35 14.30
CA VAL A 350 13.99 21.78 13.98
C VAL A 350 13.94 21.98 12.47
N ARG A 351 14.68 21.14 11.73
CA ARG A 351 14.66 21.15 10.26
C ARG A 351 13.26 20.87 9.72
N HIS A 352 12.58 19.85 10.25
CA HIS A 352 11.22 19.48 9.86
C HIS A 352 10.23 20.62 10.11
N ALA A 353 10.23 21.20 11.31
CA ALA A 353 9.35 22.32 11.64
C ALA A 353 9.55 23.53 10.72
N PHE A 354 10.79 23.79 10.30
CA PHE A 354 11.07 24.82 9.30
C PHE A 354 10.46 24.47 7.93
N LEU A 355 10.63 23.24 7.46
CA LEU A 355 10.13 22.78 6.15
C LEU A 355 8.60 22.72 6.09
N GLU A 356 7.93 22.33 7.18
CA GLU A 356 6.46 22.36 7.27
C GLU A 356 5.87 23.78 7.14
N GLN A 357 6.68 24.80 7.47
CA GLN A 357 6.27 26.20 7.44
C GLN A 357 6.75 26.94 6.19
N HIS A 358 7.42 26.28 5.23
CA HIS A 358 7.92 26.95 4.03
C HIS A 358 7.77 26.07 2.80
N HIS A 359 7.12 26.58 1.77
CA HIS A 359 7.22 25.96 0.46
C HIS A 359 8.60 26.23 -0.17
N VAL A 360 8.96 25.45 -1.19
CA VAL A 360 10.20 25.67 -1.98
C VAL A 360 10.34 27.15 -2.36
N ALA A 361 9.28 27.75 -2.91
CA ALA A 361 9.32 29.13 -3.36
C ALA A 361 9.50 30.15 -2.20
N ASP A 362 9.03 29.82 -0.99
CA ASP A 362 9.24 30.67 0.20
C ASP A 362 10.71 30.64 0.66
N ILE A 363 11.35 29.46 0.59
CA ILE A 363 12.80 29.31 0.87
C ILE A 363 13.61 30.09 -0.15
N VAL A 364 13.30 29.96 -1.45
CA VAL A 364 13.98 30.70 -2.52
C VAL A 364 13.88 32.21 -2.32
N ARG A 365 12.70 32.75 -2.00
CA ARG A 365 12.53 34.19 -1.72
C ARG A 365 13.30 34.65 -0.50
N ARG A 366 13.32 33.83 0.56
CA ARG A 366 14.02 34.17 1.79
C ARG A 366 15.54 34.12 1.64
N PHE A 367 16.05 33.22 0.80
CA PHE A 367 17.49 33.03 0.55
C PHE A 367 17.79 33.09 -0.96
N PRO A 368 17.72 34.27 -1.58
CA PRO A 368 17.83 34.40 -3.03
C PRO A 368 19.23 34.03 -3.54
N VAL A 369 19.28 33.38 -4.71
CA VAL A 369 20.51 33.03 -5.43
C VAL A 369 20.51 33.74 -6.80
N PRO A 370 21.17 34.90 -6.93
CA PRO A 370 21.15 35.66 -8.18
C PRO A 370 21.74 34.86 -9.35
N GLY A 371 20.98 34.74 -10.44
CA GLY A 371 21.43 34.05 -11.66
C GLY A 371 21.49 32.53 -11.54
N VAL A 372 20.72 31.94 -10.62
CA VAL A 372 20.57 30.48 -10.54
C VAL A 372 20.08 29.91 -11.86
N GLY A 373 20.75 28.88 -12.38
CA GLY A 373 20.35 28.20 -13.61
C GLY A 373 19.23 27.19 -13.38
N ALA A 374 18.51 26.85 -14.45
CA ALA A 374 17.42 25.87 -14.42
C ALA A 374 17.84 24.52 -13.83
N ASP A 375 18.97 23.95 -14.29
CA ASP A 375 19.48 22.67 -13.79
C ASP A 375 19.83 22.71 -12.28
N ALA A 376 20.36 23.84 -11.82
CA ALA A 376 20.71 24.04 -10.41
C ALA A 376 19.47 24.15 -9.52
N LEU A 377 18.35 24.69 -10.02
CA LEU A 377 17.06 24.63 -9.35
C LEU A 377 16.54 23.19 -9.30
N LEU A 378 16.49 22.52 -10.46
CA LEU A 378 15.88 21.19 -10.58
C LEU A 378 16.62 20.11 -9.78
N ALA A 379 17.94 20.19 -9.66
CA ALA A 379 18.73 19.16 -8.97
C ALA A 379 18.32 18.94 -7.49
N GLY A 380 17.73 19.96 -6.85
CA GLY A 380 17.29 19.89 -5.44
C GLY A 380 15.84 19.49 -5.28
N LEU A 381 15.04 19.57 -6.34
CA LEU A 381 13.64 19.21 -6.32
C LEU A 381 13.48 17.69 -6.43
N ARG A 382 12.41 17.18 -5.80
CA ARG A 382 12.05 15.76 -5.88
C ARG A 382 11.02 15.53 -6.98
N PRO A 383 10.88 14.29 -7.49
CA PRO A 383 9.83 13.98 -8.46
C PRO A 383 8.43 14.22 -7.91
N LEU A 384 7.55 14.78 -8.73
CA LEU A 384 6.14 14.95 -8.41
C LEU A 384 5.46 13.57 -8.34
N GLN A 385 4.81 13.28 -7.22
CA GLN A 385 4.12 12.00 -7.03
C GLN A 385 2.63 12.09 -7.40
N PRO A 386 2.05 11.03 -7.97
CA PRO A 386 0.60 10.93 -8.09
C PRO A 386 -0.05 10.90 -6.71
N ARG A 387 -1.33 11.27 -6.63
CA ARG A 387 -2.10 11.22 -5.39
C ARG A 387 -3.10 10.07 -5.41
N LEU A 388 -3.08 9.25 -4.36
CA LEU A 388 -4.02 8.16 -4.16
C LEU A 388 -5.31 8.69 -3.54
N TYR A 389 -6.44 8.18 -4.04
CA TYR A 389 -7.79 8.44 -3.52
C TYR A 389 -8.51 7.11 -3.38
N SER A 390 -9.06 6.81 -2.19
CA SER A 390 -9.88 5.61 -1.99
C SER A 390 -11.09 5.64 -2.95
N LEU A 391 -11.29 4.55 -3.69
CA LEU A 391 -12.35 4.45 -4.68
C LEU A 391 -13.72 4.48 -3.99
N ALA A 392 -14.58 5.36 -4.47
CA ALA A 392 -15.93 5.60 -3.95
C ALA A 392 -17.03 4.84 -4.71
N SER A 393 -16.64 3.83 -5.48
CA SER A 393 -17.52 3.03 -6.33
C SER A 393 -17.11 1.58 -6.40
N SER A 394 -18.02 0.72 -6.82
CA SER A 394 -17.80 -0.69 -7.18
C SER A 394 -18.00 -0.86 -8.69
N GLN A 395 -17.06 -1.51 -9.38
CA GLN A 395 -17.25 -1.84 -10.80
C GLN A 395 -18.44 -2.77 -11.04
N ALA A 396 -18.86 -3.55 -10.05
CA ALA A 396 -20.08 -4.37 -10.17
C ALA A 396 -21.34 -3.50 -10.27
N ALA A 397 -21.31 -2.25 -9.78
CA ALA A 397 -22.40 -1.30 -9.86
C ALA A 397 -22.26 -0.29 -11.01
N VAL A 398 -21.05 0.18 -11.29
CA VAL A 398 -20.81 1.31 -12.22
C VAL A 398 -20.09 0.91 -13.51
N GLY A 399 -19.69 -0.35 -13.67
CA GLY A 399 -18.98 -0.82 -14.86
C GLY A 399 -17.57 -0.23 -14.97
N ASP A 400 -17.26 0.35 -16.14
CA ASP A 400 -15.96 0.94 -16.47
C ASP A 400 -15.85 2.40 -15.98
N GLU A 401 -16.43 2.74 -14.84
CA GLU A 401 -16.29 4.06 -14.21
C GLU A 401 -15.49 3.95 -12.91
N ALA A 402 -14.81 5.03 -12.50
CA ALA A 402 -14.17 5.15 -11.19
C ALA A 402 -14.56 6.46 -10.51
N HIS A 403 -15.16 6.34 -9.33
CA HIS A 403 -15.69 7.47 -8.58
C HIS A 403 -14.74 7.84 -7.43
N LEU A 404 -14.53 9.14 -7.19
CA LEU A 404 -13.71 9.68 -6.12
C LEU A 404 -14.53 10.61 -5.22
N THR A 405 -14.18 10.67 -3.93
CA THR A 405 -14.70 11.68 -3.00
C THR A 405 -13.56 12.57 -2.52
N VAL A 406 -13.49 13.81 -3.03
CA VAL A 406 -12.31 14.67 -2.88
C VAL A 406 -12.65 15.93 -2.09
N ALA A 407 -11.94 16.17 -0.99
CA ALA A 407 -11.94 17.46 -0.31
C ALA A 407 -10.67 18.25 -0.73
N PRO A 408 -10.79 19.38 -1.43
CA PRO A 408 -9.63 20.18 -1.80
C PRO A 408 -8.94 20.74 -0.55
N VAL A 409 -7.62 20.57 -0.50
CA VAL A 409 -6.77 21.14 0.55
C VAL A 409 -6.51 22.60 0.20
N ARG A 410 -6.88 23.50 1.11
CA ARG A 410 -6.67 24.95 0.99
C ARG A 410 -6.26 25.52 2.34
N TYR A 411 -5.24 26.37 2.36
CA TYR A 411 -4.69 26.99 3.57
C TYR A 411 -3.99 28.30 3.24
N GLN A 412 -3.64 29.08 4.26
CA GLN A 412 -2.80 30.27 4.12
C GLN A 412 -1.42 29.99 4.67
N LEU A 413 -0.39 30.41 3.92
CA LEU A 413 1.00 30.33 4.35
C LEU A 413 1.70 31.64 3.98
N HIS A 414 2.34 32.29 4.96
CA HIS A 414 2.99 33.60 4.78
C HIS A 414 2.13 34.66 4.09
N GLY A 415 0.83 34.68 4.39
CA GLY A 415 -0.14 35.62 3.81
C GLY A 415 -0.57 35.32 2.37
N SER A 416 -0.13 34.20 1.80
CA SER A 416 -0.56 33.73 0.47
C SER A 416 -1.52 32.55 0.59
N ASP A 417 -2.55 32.53 -0.25
CA ASP A 417 -3.42 31.36 -0.36
C ASP A 417 -2.66 30.23 -1.06
N ARG A 418 -2.68 29.04 -0.45
CA ARG A 418 -2.04 27.82 -0.94
C ARG A 418 -3.09 26.70 -1.03
N GLY A 419 -2.77 25.67 -1.80
CA GLY A 419 -3.62 24.50 -1.88
C GLY A 419 -2.84 23.26 -2.30
N GLY A 420 -3.42 22.09 -2.00
CA GLY A 420 -2.80 20.82 -2.34
C GLY A 420 -2.84 20.59 -3.86
N VAL A 421 -1.71 20.15 -4.43
CA VAL A 421 -1.48 20.03 -5.88
C VAL A 421 -2.60 19.27 -6.60
N ALA A 422 -2.76 17.97 -6.31
CA ALA A 422 -3.77 17.13 -6.95
C ALA A 422 -5.21 17.52 -6.59
N SER A 423 -5.44 17.88 -5.32
CA SER A 423 -6.80 18.18 -4.85
C SER A 423 -7.36 19.47 -5.45
N THR A 424 -6.52 20.48 -5.69
CA THR A 424 -6.90 21.72 -6.39
C THR A 424 -6.84 21.58 -7.91
N GLN A 425 -6.02 20.67 -8.45
CA GLN A 425 -6.14 20.27 -9.86
C GLN A 425 -7.54 19.73 -10.13
N ILE A 426 -7.99 18.76 -9.33
CA ILE A 426 -9.32 18.16 -9.44
C ILE A 426 -10.41 19.22 -9.22
N ALA A 427 -10.30 20.06 -8.18
CA ALA A 427 -11.35 21.02 -7.89
C ALA A 427 -11.41 22.21 -8.87
N ASP A 428 -10.26 22.77 -9.24
CA ASP A 428 -10.23 24.10 -9.89
C ASP A 428 -9.88 24.04 -11.38
N ARG A 429 -9.28 22.95 -11.85
CA ARG A 429 -8.72 22.87 -13.22
C ARG A 429 -9.24 21.69 -14.04
N LEU A 430 -9.80 20.67 -13.40
CA LEU A 430 -10.24 19.45 -14.05
C LEU A 430 -11.74 19.55 -14.41
N GLU A 431 -12.00 20.04 -15.61
CA GLU A 431 -13.37 20.22 -16.14
C GLU A 431 -13.94 18.91 -16.71
N MET A 432 -15.26 18.85 -16.82
CA MET A 432 -15.95 17.74 -17.51
C MET A 432 -15.46 17.62 -18.96
N GLY A 433 -15.22 16.37 -19.40
CA GLY A 433 -14.67 16.07 -20.72
C GLY A 433 -13.15 16.22 -20.84
N ALA A 434 -12.46 16.78 -19.84
CA ALA A 434 -11.00 16.76 -19.79
C ALA A 434 -10.49 15.36 -19.44
N THR A 435 -9.22 15.08 -19.75
CA THR A 435 -8.58 13.80 -19.41
C THR A 435 -7.57 13.97 -18.28
N VAL A 436 -7.47 12.98 -17.40
CA VAL A 436 -6.45 12.91 -16.35
C VAL A 436 -5.81 11.51 -16.31
N PRO A 437 -4.47 11.40 -16.24
CA PRO A 437 -3.83 10.10 -16.14
C PRO A 437 -4.10 9.44 -14.79
N VAL A 438 -4.54 8.18 -14.81
CA VAL A 438 -4.89 7.38 -13.63
C VAL A 438 -4.36 5.95 -13.68
N TYR A 439 -4.21 5.33 -12.52
CA TYR A 439 -3.93 3.89 -12.38
C TYR A 439 -4.60 3.35 -11.11
N VAL A 440 -4.84 2.05 -11.07
CA VAL A 440 -5.39 1.38 -9.88
C VAL A 440 -4.26 0.98 -8.95
N GLN A 441 -4.38 1.33 -7.68
CA GLN A 441 -3.54 0.86 -6.60
C GLN A 441 -4.33 -0.14 -5.75
N GLU A 442 -3.93 -1.41 -5.84
CA GLU A 442 -4.57 -2.48 -5.07
C GLU A 442 -4.30 -2.35 -3.57
N ASN A 443 -5.33 -2.62 -2.77
CA ASN A 443 -5.26 -2.74 -1.31
C ASN A 443 -5.92 -4.04 -0.81
N PRO A 444 -5.23 -5.19 -0.85
CA PRO A 444 -5.81 -6.48 -0.46
C PRO A 444 -6.20 -6.55 1.03
N HIS A 445 -5.66 -5.67 1.87
CA HIS A 445 -5.91 -5.64 3.31
C HIS A 445 -7.17 -4.83 3.69
N PHE A 446 -7.79 -4.16 2.72
CA PHE A 446 -9.03 -3.41 2.90
C PHE A 446 -10.10 -3.92 1.93
N ARG A 447 -10.73 -5.04 2.29
CA ARG A 447 -11.72 -5.74 1.46
C ARG A 447 -12.95 -6.12 2.26
N LEU A 448 -14.08 -6.22 1.58
CA LEU A 448 -15.28 -6.85 2.12
C LEU A 448 -15.01 -8.32 2.49
N PRO A 449 -15.58 -8.83 3.58
CA PRO A 449 -15.56 -10.25 3.90
C PRO A 449 -16.58 -11.00 3.03
N GLY A 450 -16.79 -12.29 3.32
CA GLY A 450 -17.84 -13.07 2.66
C GLY A 450 -19.23 -12.44 2.82
N ASP A 451 -20.13 -12.72 1.86
CA ASP A 451 -21.39 -11.99 1.69
C ASP A 451 -22.33 -12.02 2.90
N GLU A 452 -22.29 -13.07 3.73
CA GLU A 452 -23.09 -13.20 4.96
C GLU A 452 -22.52 -12.45 6.17
N VAL A 453 -21.22 -12.13 6.13
CA VAL A 453 -20.50 -11.62 7.30
C VAL A 453 -20.87 -10.15 7.52
N PRO A 454 -21.32 -9.75 8.73
CA PRO A 454 -21.66 -8.36 9.02
C PRO A 454 -20.43 -7.44 8.95
N VAL A 455 -20.65 -6.17 8.62
CA VAL A 455 -19.58 -5.16 8.64
C VAL A 455 -19.99 -3.89 9.37
N ILE A 456 -19.04 -3.33 10.11
CA ILE A 456 -19.14 -2.04 10.78
C ILE A 456 -18.12 -1.12 10.12
N MET A 457 -18.59 0.03 9.63
CA MET A 457 -17.83 0.98 8.83
C MET A 457 -17.80 2.33 9.55
N VAL A 458 -16.62 2.89 9.78
CA VAL A 458 -16.45 4.20 10.44
C VAL A 458 -15.69 5.14 9.50
N GLY A 459 -16.43 6.09 8.91
CA GLY A 459 -15.91 6.94 7.84
C GLY A 459 -16.45 8.37 7.90
N PRO A 460 -15.91 9.24 8.77
CA PRO A 460 -16.27 10.65 8.77
C PRO A 460 -15.67 11.41 7.57
N GLY A 461 -16.42 12.39 7.05
CA GLY A 461 -16.01 13.21 5.91
C GLY A 461 -15.74 12.37 4.66
N THR A 462 -14.60 12.62 4.00
CA THR A 462 -14.19 11.87 2.80
C THR A 462 -13.86 10.40 3.10
N GLY A 463 -13.69 10.00 4.37
CA GLY A 463 -13.51 8.61 4.76
C GLY A 463 -14.72 7.71 4.46
N VAL A 464 -15.86 8.28 4.02
CA VAL A 464 -17.02 7.51 3.56
C VAL A 464 -16.82 6.90 2.16
N ALA A 465 -15.81 7.35 1.40
CA ALA A 465 -15.56 6.94 0.03
C ALA A 465 -15.57 5.40 -0.15
N PRO A 466 -14.68 4.62 0.48
CA PRO A 466 -14.68 3.17 0.27
C PRO A 466 -15.95 2.49 0.80
N PHE A 467 -16.68 3.10 1.75
CA PHE A 467 -17.92 2.54 2.26
C PHE A 467 -19.11 2.72 1.31
N ARG A 468 -19.09 3.77 0.48
CA ARG A 468 -19.99 3.86 -0.68
C ARG A 468 -19.75 2.71 -1.64
N ALA A 469 -18.49 2.42 -1.96
CA ALA A 469 -18.10 1.29 -2.80
C ALA A 469 -18.54 -0.07 -2.20
N PHE A 470 -18.37 -0.25 -0.89
CA PHE A 470 -18.76 -1.47 -0.20
C PHE A 470 -20.27 -1.73 -0.28
N LEU A 471 -21.09 -0.70 -0.10
CA LEU A 471 -22.54 -0.86 -0.21
C LEU A 471 -23.01 -1.09 -1.64
N GLN A 472 -22.44 -0.37 -2.62
CA GLN A 472 -22.69 -0.64 -4.04
C GLN A 472 -22.40 -2.09 -4.40
N GLU A 473 -21.27 -2.62 -3.94
CA GLU A 473 -20.88 -4.00 -4.19
C GLU A 473 -21.85 -5.00 -3.57
N ARG A 474 -22.22 -4.79 -2.29
CA ARG A 474 -23.18 -5.67 -1.61
C ARG A 474 -24.55 -5.64 -2.26
N GLU A 475 -25.01 -4.48 -2.71
CA GLU A 475 -26.25 -4.35 -3.47
C GLU A 475 -26.16 -5.10 -4.80
N ALA A 476 -25.11 -4.89 -5.59
CA ALA A 476 -24.92 -5.51 -6.90
C ALA A 476 -24.86 -7.05 -6.81
N ARG A 477 -24.27 -7.59 -5.75
CA ARG A 477 -24.21 -9.04 -5.48
C ARG A 477 -25.48 -9.61 -4.83
N GLY A 478 -26.38 -8.76 -4.30
CA GLY A 478 -27.48 -9.20 -3.44
C GLY A 478 -27.00 -9.83 -2.13
N ALA A 479 -25.88 -9.36 -1.58
CA ALA A 479 -25.26 -9.91 -0.37
C ALA A 479 -26.12 -9.60 0.87
N PRO A 480 -26.55 -10.61 1.66
CA PRO A 480 -27.51 -10.41 2.75
C PRO A 480 -26.88 -9.96 4.07
N GLY A 481 -25.54 -9.98 4.18
CA GLY A 481 -24.82 -9.56 5.38
C GLY A 481 -25.14 -8.12 5.78
N ARG A 482 -25.32 -7.90 7.09
CA ARG A 482 -25.74 -6.61 7.64
C ARG A 482 -24.61 -5.58 7.57
N ASN A 483 -24.97 -4.33 7.29
CA ASN A 483 -24.04 -3.22 7.14
C ASN A 483 -24.38 -2.09 8.11
N TRP A 484 -23.40 -1.60 8.85
CA TRP A 484 -23.58 -0.48 9.77
C TRP A 484 -22.55 0.61 9.49
N LEU A 485 -23.02 1.81 9.14
CA LEU A 485 -22.19 2.98 8.92
C LEU A 485 -22.25 3.97 10.10
N PHE A 486 -21.08 4.36 10.60
CA PHE A 486 -20.87 5.54 11.43
C PHE A 486 -20.29 6.66 10.54
N PHE A 487 -21.12 7.65 10.25
CA PHE A 487 -20.75 8.81 9.45
C PHE A 487 -20.63 10.06 10.33
N GLY A 488 -19.73 10.97 9.98
CA GLY A 488 -19.64 12.25 10.66
C GLY A 488 -19.21 13.38 9.75
N GLU A 489 -19.77 14.56 9.98
CA GLU A 489 -19.31 15.80 9.36
C GLU A 489 -19.51 17.03 10.27
N ARG A 490 -19.29 18.24 9.75
CA ARG A 490 -19.50 19.50 10.46
C ARG A 490 -20.99 19.77 10.68
N ASN A 491 -21.78 19.85 9.61
CA ASN A 491 -23.18 20.28 9.69
C ASN A 491 -24.13 19.36 8.92
N PHE A 492 -25.27 19.00 9.50
CA PHE A 492 -26.30 18.15 8.89
C PHE A 492 -26.85 18.74 7.60
N ARG A 493 -27.17 20.04 7.60
CA ARG A 493 -27.87 20.68 6.47
C ARG A 493 -26.97 20.98 5.27
N SER A 494 -25.66 21.07 5.46
CA SER A 494 -24.73 21.49 4.42
C SER A 494 -23.67 20.46 4.07
N ASP A 495 -23.37 19.50 4.96
CA ASP A 495 -22.17 18.67 4.81
C ASP A 495 -22.51 17.17 4.85
N PHE A 496 -23.79 16.78 4.82
CA PHE A 496 -24.17 15.37 4.82
C PHE A 496 -23.96 14.73 3.43
N LEU A 497 -22.72 14.32 3.17
CA LEU A 497 -22.28 13.70 1.93
C LEU A 497 -23.14 12.47 1.60
N TYR A 498 -23.58 12.35 0.34
CA TYR A 498 -24.36 11.21 -0.18
C TYR A 498 -25.64 10.87 0.63
N GLN A 499 -26.24 11.86 1.29
CA GLN A 499 -27.41 11.68 2.16
C GLN A 499 -28.53 10.85 1.52
N VAL A 500 -28.87 11.14 0.27
CA VAL A 500 -29.96 10.47 -0.45
C VAL A 500 -29.66 8.99 -0.64
N GLU A 501 -28.43 8.65 -1.07
CA GLU A 501 -28.00 7.26 -1.25
C GLU A 501 -28.05 6.47 0.06
N TRP A 502 -27.58 7.05 1.18
CA TRP A 502 -27.66 6.37 2.48
C TRP A 502 -29.11 6.10 2.91
N GLN A 503 -30.01 7.06 2.66
CA GLN A 503 -31.43 6.91 3.00
C GLN A 503 -32.10 5.84 2.14
N GLU A 504 -31.80 5.81 0.84
CA GLU A 504 -32.31 4.77 -0.04
C GLU A 504 -31.81 3.38 0.36
N TRP A 505 -30.53 3.23 0.71
CA TRP A 505 -30.00 1.94 1.16
C TRP A 505 -30.55 1.50 2.53
N LEU A 506 -30.91 2.44 3.41
CA LEU A 506 -31.63 2.12 4.66
C LEU A 506 -33.04 1.58 4.38
N GLU A 507 -33.73 2.14 3.39
CA GLU A 507 -35.08 1.72 3.01
C GLU A 507 -35.07 0.39 2.24
N LYS A 508 -34.14 0.22 1.29
CA LYS A 508 -34.04 -0.94 0.40
C LYS A 508 -33.34 -2.15 1.03
N GLY A 509 -32.55 -1.93 2.09
CA GLY A 509 -31.90 -3.00 2.86
C GLY A 509 -30.36 -3.10 2.80
N PRO A 510 -29.64 -2.64 1.75
CA PRO A 510 -28.18 -2.73 1.73
C PRO A 510 -27.50 -2.09 2.94
N LEU A 511 -28.05 -1.00 3.49
CA LEU A 511 -27.59 -0.41 4.75
C LEU A 511 -28.54 -0.80 5.88
N THR A 512 -28.05 -1.53 6.88
CA THR A 512 -28.88 -1.96 8.02
C THR A 512 -29.01 -0.87 9.06
N ARG A 513 -27.95 -0.09 9.29
CA ARG A 513 -27.92 0.96 10.31
C ARG A 513 -27.00 2.11 9.93
N LEU A 514 -27.43 3.31 10.30
CA LEU A 514 -26.68 4.55 10.12
C LEU A 514 -26.70 5.36 11.41
N ASP A 515 -25.53 5.60 12.00
CA ASP A 515 -25.36 6.53 13.11
C ASP A 515 -24.53 7.73 12.64
N VAL A 516 -25.03 8.95 12.86
CA VAL A 516 -24.46 10.20 12.34
C VAL A 516 -23.97 11.14 13.45
N ALA A 517 -22.84 11.81 13.21
CA ALA A 517 -22.25 12.80 14.10
C ALA A 517 -22.02 14.15 13.41
N PHE A 518 -22.65 15.23 13.90
CA PHE A 518 -22.47 16.57 13.37
C PHE A 518 -21.81 17.48 14.39
N SER A 519 -20.54 17.80 14.15
CA SER A 519 -19.67 18.46 15.14
C SER A 519 -19.97 19.95 15.34
N ARG A 520 -20.80 20.58 14.49
CA ARG A 520 -21.08 22.03 14.51
C ARG A 520 -22.58 22.40 14.54
N ASP A 521 -23.48 21.45 14.68
CA ASP A 521 -24.93 21.73 14.73
C ASP A 521 -25.45 22.03 16.14
N ALA A 522 -24.76 21.55 17.17
CA ALA A 522 -25.11 21.75 18.58
C ALA A 522 -24.00 22.51 19.33
N GLY A 523 -24.27 22.90 20.59
CA GLY A 523 -23.28 23.56 21.45
C GLY A 523 -22.10 22.65 21.84
N GLU A 524 -22.33 21.34 21.99
CA GLU A 524 -21.30 20.34 22.26
C GLU A 524 -20.89 19.62 20.97
N LYS A 525 -19.58 19.40 20.77
CA LYS A 525 -19.05 18.74 19.58
C LYS A 525 -19.28 17.22 19.66
N VAL A 526 -20.08 16.70 18.74
CA VAL A 526 -20.33 15.25 18.60
C VAL A 526 -19.49 14.69 17.45
N TYR A 527 -18.72 13.63 17.73
CA TYR A 527 -17.92 12.90 16.75
C TYR A 527 -18.32 11.42 16.68
N VAL A 528 -17.81 10.69 15.69
CA VAL A 528 -18.17 9.29 15.43
C VAL A 528 -17.86 8.37 16.61
N GLN A 529 -16.74 8.58 17.31
CA GLN A 529 -16.38 7.83 18.51
C GLN A 529 -17.40 7.99 19.65
N HIS A 530 -18.04 9.16 19.76
CA HIS A 530 -19.11 9.37 20.75
C HIS A 530 -20.34 8.53 20.38
N ARG A 531 -20.72 8.49 19.09
CA ARG A 531 -21.80 7.62 18.60
C ARG A 531 -21.48 6.14 18.80
N MET A 532 -20.25 5.72 18.53
CA MET A 532 -19.83 4.34 18.80
C MET A 532 -20.00 3.98 20.28
N LEU A 533 -19.59 4.86 21.20
CA LEU A 533 -19.75 4.65 22.64
C LEU A 533 -21.22 4.61 23.07
N GLU A 534 -22.08 5.46 22.50
CA GLU A 534 -23.54 5.40 22.73
C GLU A 534 -24.15 4.05 22.29
N ARG A 535 -23.53 3.39 21.30
CA ARG A 535 -23.97 2.10 20.75
C ARG A 535 -23.10 0.92 21.19
N SER A 536 -22.38 1.05 22.31
CA SER A 536 -21.40 0.06 22.78
C SER A 536 -21.92 -1.37 22.80
N ALA A 537 -23.13 -1.59 23.35
CA ALA A 537 -23.70 -2.94 23.49
C ALA A 537 -23.95 -3.61 22.12
N ASP A 538 -24.60 -2.89 21.20
CA ASP A 538 -24.90 -3.40 19.86
C ASP A 538 -23.62 -3.61 19.03
N LEU A 539 -22.68 -2.66 19.13
CA LEU A 539 -21.40 -2.74 18.41
C LEU A 539 -20.61 -3.96 18.87
N TYR A 540 -20.50 -4.16 20.20
CA TYR A 540 -19.84 -5.34 20.76
C TYR A 540 -20.56 -6.63 20.34
N ALA A 541 -21.89 -6.67 20.36
CA ALA A 541 -22.65 -7.84 19.90
C ALA A 541 -22.32 -8.20 18.44
N TRP A 542 -22.23 -7.22 17.54
CA TRP A 542 -21.83 -7.48 16.14
C TRP A 542 -20.40 -8.01 16.04
N LEU A 543 -19.47 -7.52 16.85
CA LEU A 543 -18.12 -8.07 16.90
C LEU A 543 -18.13 -9.54 17.36
N GLU A 544 -18.95 -9.90 18.34
CA GLU A 544 -19.10 -11.30 18.78
C GLU A 544 -19.78 -12.18 17.72
N GLU A 545 -20.62 -11.60 16.86
CA GLU A 545 -21.22 -12.28 15.69
C GLU A 545 -20.23 -12.45 14.50
N GLY A 546 -18.97 -12.04 14.66
CA GLY A 546 -17.95 -12.21 13.62
C GLY A 546 -17.81 -11.00 12.69
N ALA A 547 -18.42 -9.85 13.01
CA ALA A 547 -18.35 -8.67 12.14
C ALA A 547 -16.91 -8.23 11.86
N HIS A 548 -16.69 -7.71 10.65
CA HIS A 548 -15.47 -6.99 10.31
C HIS A 548 -15.65 -5.50 10.58
N PHE A 549 -14.65 -4.86 11.15
CA PHE A 549 -14.62 -3.45 11.53
C PHE A 549 -13.65 -2.68 10.64
N TYR A 550 -14.13 -1.60 10.03
CA TYR A 550 -13.37 -0.79 9.09
C TYR A 550 -13.32 0.67 9.52
N VAL A 551 -12.15 1.29 9.39
CA VAL A 551 -11.96 2.72 9.63
C VAL A 551 -11.30 3.36 8.43
N CYS A 552 -11.88 4.47 7.93
CA CYS A 552 -11.27 5.24 6.86
C CYS A 552 -11.33 6.75 7.16
N GLY A 553 -10.26 7.46 6.82
CA GLY A 553 -10.16 8.92 6.97
C GLY A 553 -8.87 9.40 7.62
N ASN A 554 -8.94 10.48 8.40
CA ASN A 554 -7.75 11.13 8.96
C ASN A 554 -6.98 10.24 9.96
N ALA A 555 -5.69 9.99 9.66
CA ALA A 555 -4.83 9.16 10.50
C ALA A 555 -4.46 9.82 11.84
N LYS A 556 -4.19 11.14 11.85
CA LYS A 556 -3.57 11.83 13.01
C LYS A 556 -4.46 11.93 14.25
N ALA A 557 -5.76 12.18 14.09
CA ALA A 557 -6.67 12.35 15.22
C ALA A 557 -7.77 11.30 15.25
N MET A 558 -8.49 11.14 14.13
CA MET A 558 -9.72 10.35 14.09
C MET A 558 -9.45 8.85 14.30
N ALA A 559 -8.45 8.29 13.63
CA ALA A 559 -8.13 6.87 13.73
C ALA A 559 -7.75 6.44 15.16
N ALA A 560 -6.96 7.28 15.86
CA ALA A 560 -6.58 7.04 17.25
C ALA A 560 -7.78 7.09 18.20
N ASP A 561 -8.64 8.10 18.06
CA ASP A 561 -9.87 8.25 18.86
C ASP A 561 -10.84 7.07 18.66
N VAL A 562 -11.03 6.64 17.41
CA VAL A 562 -11.88 5.49 17.07
C VAL A 562 -11.30 4.19 17.62
N HIS A 563 -9.98 4.00 17.55
CA HIS A 563 -9.32 2.84 18.13
C HIS A 563 -9.47 2.79 19.66
N GLY A 564 -9.25 3.91 20.34
CA GLY A 564 -9.44 4.02 21.79
C GLY A 564 -10.90 3.81 22.21
N ALA A 565 -11.85 4.27 21.41
CA ALA A 565 -13.27 4.02 21.62
C ALA A 565 -13.62 2.54 21.44
N LEU A 566 -13.07 1.86 20.42
CA LEU A 566 -13.26 0.44 20.19
C LEU A 566 -12.79 -0.40 21.39
N ILE A 567 -11.58 -0.13 21.90
CA ILE A 567 -11.06 -0.79 23.13
C ILE A 567 -12.01 -0.53 24.30
N SER A 568 -12.46 0.71 24.48
CA SER A 568 -13.38 1.08 25.57
C SER A 568 -14.76 0.41 25.46
N ILE A 569 -15.22 0.13 24.24
CA ILE A 569 -16.46 -0.63 23.99
C ILE A 569 -16.27 -2.09 24.40
N VAL A 570 -15.19 -2.73 23.97
CA VAL A 570 -14.88 -4.11 24.33
C VAL A 570 -14.71 -4.28 25.84
N GLU A 571 -14.05 -3.32 26.50
CA GLU A 571 -13.91 -3.28 27.96
C GLU A 571 -15.28 -3.23 28.66
N ARG A 572 -16.12 -2.25 28.31
CA ARG A 572 -17.38 -1.98 29.01
C ARG A 572 -18.49 -2.98 28.66
N ALA A 573 -18.71 -3.24 27.38
CA ALA A 573 -19.79 -4.11 26.92
C ALA A 573 -19.41 -5.60 27.03
N GLY A 574 -18.12 -5.94 26.91
CA GLY A 574 -17.62 -7.30 27.10
C GLY A 574 -17.31 -7.67 28.55
N GLY A 575 -17.32 -6.70 29.48
CA GLY A 575 -16.95 -6.94 30.88
C GLY A 575 -15.49 -7.39 31.07
N ARG A 576 -14.60 -6.89 30.21
CA ARG A 576 -13.18 -7.26 30.17
C ARG A 576 -12.34 -6.23 30.90
N THR A 577 -11.14 -6.62 31.35
CA THR A 577 -10.13 -5.64 31.79
C THR A 577 -9.61 -4.85 30.58
N ARG A 578 -9.00 -3.67 30.81
CA ARG A 578 -8.39 -2.88 29.73
C ARG A 578 -7.37 -3.70 28.91
N GLU A 579 -6.47 -4.40 29.58
CA GLU A 579 -5.46 -5.26 28.92
C GLU A 579 -6.11 -6.35 28.04
N ALA A 580 -7.15 -7.02 28.55
CA ALA A 580 -7.87 -8.04 27.78
C ALA A 580 -8.68 -7.44 26.62
N ALA A 581 -9.10 -6.17 26.70
CA ALA A 581 -9.76 -5.47 25.60
C ALA A 581 -8.75 -5.04 24.52
N GLU A 582 -7.56 -4.61 24.91
CA GLU A 582 -6.45 -4.34 23.99
C GLU A 582 -6.03 -5.62 23.25
N ASP A 583 -5.88 -6.72 23.96
CA ASP A 583 -5.62 -8.05 23.38
C ASP A 583 -6.69 -8.46 22.37
N TYR A 584 -7.96 -8.29 22.73
CA TYR A 584 -9.08 -8.58 21.83
C TYR A 584 -9.03 -7.77 20.54
N VAL A 585 -8.76 -6.45 20.62
CA VAL A 585 -8.67 -5.61 19.42
C VAL A 585 -7.43 -5.97 18.60
N ARG A 586 -6.31 -6.34 19.24
CA ARG A 586 -5.14 -6.88 18.52
C ARG A 586 -5.46 -8.17 17.78
N GLU A 587 -6.22 -9.07 18.40
CA GLU A 587 -6.70 -10.29 17.75
C GLU A 587 -7.63 -10.01 16.57
N LEU A 588 -8.48 -8.97 16.64
CA LEU A 588 -9.27 -8.55 15.48
C LEU A 588 -8.39 -8.14 14.31
N THR A 589 -7.35 -7.34 14.55
CA THR A 589 -6.38 -6.93 13.52
C THR A 589 -5.65 -8.13 12.94
N ALA A 590 -5.12 -9.01 13.80
CA ALA A 590 -4.37 -10.20 13.40
C ALA A 590 -5.20 -11.21 12.59
N ASN A 591 -6.53 -11.22 12.80
CA ASN A 591 -7.45 -12.07 12.05
C ASN A 591 -8.09 -11.33 10.84
N HIS A 592 -7.57 -10.16 10.44
CA HIS A 592 -8.08 -9.32 9.35
C HIS A 592 -9.56 -8.91 9.51
N ARG A 593 -10.03 -8.84 10.76
CA ARG A 593 -11.37 -8.39 11.14
C ARG A 593 -11.39 -6.93 11.59
N TYR A 594 -10.24 -6.28 11.70
CA TYR A 594 -10.11 -4.84 11.89
C TYR A 594 -9.14 -4.26 10.86
N SER A 595 -9.67 -3.53 9.88
CA SER A 595 -8.90 -2.92 8.78
C SER A 595 -8.98 -1.39 8.82
N ARG A 596 -7.90 -0.73 8.42
CA ARG A 596 -7.77 0.73 8.39
C ARG A 596 -7.26 1.19 7.02
N ASP A 597 -7.90 2.21 6.47
CA ASP A 597 -7.45 2.95 5.28
C ASP A 597 -7.37 4.43 5.67
N VAL A 598 -6.26 4.81 6.29
CA VAL A 598 -6.10 6.12 6.95
C VAL A 598 -4.91 6.89 6.38
N TYR A 599 -5.08 8.20 6.24
CA TYR A 599 -4.15 9.08 5.55
C TYR A 599 -4.01 10.48 6.19
#